data_AF-A0A7J8BFG3-F1
#
_entry.id   AF-A0A7J8BFG3-F1
#
_cell.length_a   1.000
_cell.length_b   1.000
_cell.length_c   1.000
_cell.angle_alpha   90.00
_cell.angle_beta   90.00
_cell.angle_gamma   90.00
#
_symmetry.space_group_name_H-M   'P 1'
#
loop_
_entity.id
_entity.type
_entity.pdbx_description
1 polymer ?
#
loop_
_entity_poly.entity_id
_entity_poly.type
_entity_poly.pdbx_seq_one_letter_code
_entity_poly.pdbx_strand_id
1 'polypeptide(L)'
;MSAKERPKGKVIKDSVTLLPCFYFVELPILASSVVSLYFLELTDVFKPVHSGFSCYDRSLSMPYIEPTQEAIPFLMLLSLAFAGPAITIMVGEGILYCCLSKRRNGVGLEPNINAGGCNFNSFLRRAVRFVGVHVFGLCSTALITDIIQLSTGYQAPYFLTVCKPNYTSLNVSCKENSYIVEDICSGSDLTVINSGRLETEN
;
A
#
# COMPACT_ATOMS: atom_id res chain seq x y z
N MET A 1 11.80 -23.97 -59.51
CA MET A 1 10.54 -24.23 -58.77
C MET A 1 10.71 -23.72 -57.35
N SER A 2 9.90 -22.72 -57.02
CA SER A 2 9.71 -21.96 -55.77
C SER A 2 10.53 -22.31 -54.51
N ALA A 3 11.31 -21.32 -54.04
CA ALA A 3 11.73 -21.19 -52.65
C ALA A 3 10.50 -20.84 -51.77
N LYS A 4 10.29 -21.54 -50.65
CA LYS A 4 9.25 -21.17 -49.68
C LYS A 4 9.86 -20.98 -48.28
N GLU A 5 9.51 -19.83 -47.74
CA GLU A 5 10.20 -19.06 -46.70
C GLU A 5 10.15 -19.64 -45.28
N ARG A 6 11.14 -19.23 -44.48
CA ARG A 6 11.24 -19.43 -43.02
C ARG A 6 10.19 -18.59 -42.27
N PRO A 7 9.66 -19.04 -41.12
CA PRO A 7 8.80 -18.23 -40.27
C PRO A 7 9.65 -17.28 -39.40
N LYS A 8 10.07 -16.13 -39.93
CA LYS A 8 10.80 -15.08 -39.17
C LYS A 8 9.93 -13.92 -38.66
N GLY A 9 8.62 -13.90 -38.97
CA GLY A 9 7.79 -12.72 -38.80
C GLY A 9 7.07 -12.52 -37.45
N LYS A 10 6.97 -13.55 -36.59
CA LYS A 10 6.10 -13.47 -35.39
C LYS A 10 6.81 -12.90 -34.15
N VAL A 11 8.05 -13.32 -33.89
CA VAL A 11 8.82 -12.93 -32.68
C VAL A 11 9.23 -11.45 -32.67
N ILE A 12 9.43 -10.85 -33.86
CA ILE A 12 9.88 -9.46 -33.99
C ILE A 12 8.73 -8.49 -33.70
N LYS A 13 7.52 -8.73 -34.22
CA LYS A 13 6.35 -7.84 -34.05
C LYS A 13 5.90 -7.71 -32.59
N ASP A 14 5.91 -8.81 -31.84
CA ASP A 14 5.56 -8.80 -30.41
C ASP A 14 6.56 -7.93 -29.60
N SER A 15 7.85 -7.93 -30.00
CA SER A 15 8.91 -7.17 -29.33
C SER A 15 8.85 -5.66 -29.60
N VAL A 16 8.46 -5.23 -30.81
CA VAL A 16 8.38 -3.79 -31.16
C VAL A 16 7.17 -3.08 -30.54
N THR A 17 6.13 -3.84 -30.19
CA THR A 17 4.90 -3.29 -29.59
C THR A 17 4.96 -3.27 -28.06
N LEU A 18 5.81 -4.10 -27.45
CA LEU A 18 6.01 -4.17 -26.00
C LEU A 18 6.95 -3.09 -25.45
N LEU A 19 7.92 -2.62 -26.23
CA LEU A 19 8.83 -1.55 -25.81
C LEU A 19 8.09 -0.22 -25.53
N PRO A 20 7.20 0.26 -26.43
CA PRO A 20 6.40 1.45 -26.17
C PRO A 20 5.54 1.29 -24.91
N CYS A 21 4.84 0.17 -24.75
CA CYS A 21 4.02 -0.08 -23.55
C CYS A 21 4.83 -0.18 -22.24
N PHE A 22 6.12 -0.48 -22.30
CA PHE A 22 7.02 -0.46 -21.13
C PHE A 22 7.36 0.99 -20.77
N TYR A 23 7.84 1.77 -21.73
CA TYR A 23 8.23 3.16 -21.51
C TYR A 23 7.05 4.09 -21.21
N PHE A 24 5.91 3.93 -21.90
CA PHE A 24 4.75 4.81 -21.74
C PHE A 24 3.89 4.49 -20.51
N VAL A 25 4.06 3.34 -19.86
CA VAL A 25 3.22 2.94 -18.73
C VAL A 25 4.04 2.68 -17.47
N GLU A 26 5.15 1.94 -17.55
CA GLU A 26 5.95 1.64 -16.35
C GLU A 26 6.76 2.83 -15.87
N LEU A 27 7.37 3.62 -16.77
CA LEU A 27 8.12 4.80 -16.33
C LEU A 27 7.22 5.84 -15.66
N PRO A 28 6.02 6.18 -16.17
CA PRO A 28 5.11 7.06 -15.46
C PRO A 28 4.66 6.50 -14.11
N ILE A 29 4.39 5.20 -13.99
CA ILE A 29 4.03 4.58 -12.71
C ILE A 29 5.18 4.69 -11.71
N LEU A 30 6.41 4.39 -12.13
CA LEU A 30 7.59 4.51 -11.29
C LEU A 30 7.85 5.97 -10.89
N ALA A 31 7.82 6.90 -11.85
CA ALA A 31 7.97 8.33 -11.56
C ALA A 31 6.89 8.84 -10.60
N SER A 32 5.63 8.43 -10.81
CA SER A 32 4.51 8.78 -9.94
C SER A 32 4.69 8.20 -8.55
N SER A 33 5.18 6.95 -8.41
CA SER A 33 5.47 6.36 -7.09
C SER A 33 6.56 7.11 -6.33
N VAL A 34 7.61 7.57 -7.03
CA VAL A 34 8.69 8.38 -6.43
C VAL A 34 8.15 9.74 -6.00
N VAL A 35 7.32 10.37 -6.82
CA VAL A 35 6.67 11.65 -6.49
C VAL A 35 5.73 11.48 -5.29
N SER A 36 4.94 10.41 -5.22
CA SER A 36 4.09 10.13 -4.06
C SER A 36 4.91 9.89 -2.79
N LEU A 37 6.03 9.16 -2.87
CA LEU A 37 6.94 8.99 -1.72
C LEU A 37 7.56 10.31 -1.27
N TYR A 38 7.95 11.16 -2.23
CA TYR A 38 8.44 12.50 -1.92
C TYR A 38 7.38 13.36 -1.23
N PHE A 39 6.14 13.28 -1.69
CA PHE A 39 5.03 13.97 -1.02
C PHE A 39 4.73 13.39 0.36
N LEU A 40 4.85 12.07 0.56
CA LEU A 40 4.72 11.45 1.89
C LEU A 40 5.80 11.95 2.87
N GLU A 41 7.04 12.13 2.40
CA GLU A 41 8.09 12.75 3.23
C GLU A 41 7.83 14.24 3.48
N LEU A 42 7.12 14.92 2.57
CA LEU A 42 6.81 16.35 2.68
C LEU A 42 5.50 16.62 3.44
N THR A 43 4.62 15.63 3.59
CA THR A 43 3.34 15.81 4.31
C THR A 43 3.55 16.15 5.78
N ASP A 44 4.69 15.74 6.36
CA ASP A 44 5.12 16.08 7.73
C ASP A 44 5.29 17.60 7.96
N VAL A 45 5.35 18.42 6.89
CA VAL A 45 5.51 19.88 7.00
C VAL A 45 4.17 20.60 7.15
N PHE A 46 3.05 19.97 6.76
CA PHE A 46 1.74 20.61 6.87
C PHE A 46 1.25 20.57 8.31
N LYS A 47 0.83 21.73 8.83
CA LYS A 47 0.21 21.78 10.16
C LYS A 47 -1.13 21.05 10.12
N PRO A 48 -1.37 20.05 10.99
CA PRO A 48 -2.64 19.34 11.02
C PRO A 48 -3.77 20.28 11.43
N VAL A 49 -4.97 20.01 10.90
CA VAL A 49 -6.17 20.74 11.32
C VAL A 49 -6.51 20.33 12.75
N HIS A 50 -6.57 21.31 13.66
CA HIS A 50 -7.09 21.07 15.00
C HIS A 50 -8.61 20.85 14.94
N SER A 51 -9.02 19.58 15.02
CA SER A 51 -10.42 19.21 15.20
C SER A 51 -10.73 19.03 16.69
N GLY A 52 -11.89 19.52 17.12
CA GLY A 52 -12.43 19.23 18.45
C GLY A 52 -13.15 17.88 18.51
N PHE A 53 -13.67 17.53 19.68
CA PHE A 53 -14.44 16.31 19.92
C PHE A 53 -15.75 16.60 20.65
N SER A 54 -16.73 15.71 20.50
CA SER A 54 -18.00 15.81 21.24
C SER A 54 -17.86 15.19 22.64
N CYS A 55 -18.55 15.76 23.64
CA CYS A 55 -18.61 15.17 24.96
C CYS A 55 -19.10 13.71 24.92
N TYR A 56 -18.39 12.82 25.60
CA TYR A 56 -18.75 11.40 25.74
C TYR A 56 -18.96 10.63 24.42
N ASP A 57 -18.25 11.01 23.37
CA ASP A 57 -18.34 10.30 22.09
C ASP A 57 -17.85 8.84 22.20
N ARG A 58 -18.75 7.89 21.93
CA ARG A 58 -18.43 6.46 21.96
C ARG A 58 -17.45 6.03 20.89
N SER A 59 -17.38 6.73 19.76
CA SER A 59 -16.45 6.41 18.67
C SER A 59 -14.98 6.66 19.05
N LEU A 60 -14.75 7.56 20.01
CA LEU A 60 -13.43 7.95 20.51
C LEU A 60 -13.08 7.32 21.88
N SER A 61 -13.94 6.45 22.40
CA SER A 61 -13.77 5.75 23.69
C SER A 61 -13.43 4.26 23.52
N MET A 62 -12.82 3.88 22.41
CA MET A 62 -12.34 2.50 22.21
C MET A 62 -11.18 2.20 23.16
N PRO A 63 -11.01 0.92 23.57
CA PRO A 63 -9.89 0.53 24.40
C PRO A 63 -8.58 0.75 23.65
N TYR A 64 -7.60 1.37 24.32
CA TYR A 64 -6.23 1.43 23.81
C TYR A 64 -5.62 0.03 23.88
N ILE A 65 -5.21 -0.50 22.73
CA ILE A 65 -4.51 -1.77 22.60
C ILE A 65 -3.05 -1.41 22.35
N GLU A 66 -2.16 -1.93 23.18
CA GLU A 66 -0.74 -1.68 23.01
C GLU A 66 -0.24 -2.41 21.75
N PRO A 67 0.66 -1.82 20.95
CA PRO A 67 1.12 -2.42 19.70
C PRO A 67 1.76 -3.81 19.85
N THR A 68 2.17 -4.18 21.07
CA THR A 68 2.68 -5.50 21.42
C THR A 68 1.60 -6.60 21.53
N GLN A 69 0.34 -6.21 21.69
CA GLN A 69 -0.82 -7.10 21.86
C GLN A 69 -1.73 -7.12 20.61
N GLU A 70 -1.34 -6.44 19.54
CA GLU A 70 -1.99 -6.48 18.23
C GLU A 70 -2.00 -7.91 17.65
N ALA A 71 -3.18 -8.45 17.32
CA ALA A 71 -3.31 -9.80 16.76
C ALA A 71 -2.67 -9.93 15.37
N ILE A 72 -2.56 -8.82 14.61
CA ILE A 72 -1.99 -8.78 13.26
C ILE A 72 -1.19 -7.48 13.11
N PRO A 73 0.15 -7.50 13.25
CA PRO A 73 0.96 -6.31 13.09
C PRO A 73 0.99 -5.84 11.62
N PHE A 74 1.13 -4.53 11.41
CA PHE A 74 1.17 -3.92 10.07
C PHE A 74 2.20 -4.56 9.12
N LEU A 75 3.36 -4.95 9.67
CA LEU A 75 4.42 -5.67 8.94
C LEU A 75 3.94 -7.00 8.35
N MET A 76 3.09 -7.73 9.07
CA MET A 76 2.49 -8.97 8.56
C MET A 76 1.51 -8.69 7.43
N LEU A 77 0.70 -7.63 7.54
CA LEU A 77 -0.22 -7.23 6.47
C LEU A 77 0.54 -6.83 5.20
N LEU A 78 1.59 -6.02 5.35
CA LEU A 78 2.44 -5.58 4.26
C LEU A 78 3.15 -6.75 3.60
N SER A 79 3.74 -7.66 4.38
CA SER A 79 4.38 -8.86 3.84
C SER A 79 3.41 -9.73 3.07
N LEU A 80 2.18 -9.92 3.55
CA LEU A 80 1.16 -10.68 2.83
C LEU A 80 0.75 -9.99 1.52
N ALA A 81 0.64 -8.66 1.52
CA ALA A 81 0.33 -7.87 0.33
C ALA A 81 1.41 -7.98 -0.76
N PHE A 82 2.69 -8.17 -0.39
CA PHE A 82 3.77 -8.42 -1.35
C PHE A 82 3.94 -9.91 -1.72
N ALA A 83 3.81 -10.81 -0.75
CA ALA A 83 4.03 -12.24 -0.93
C ALA A 83 2.92 -12.91 -1.75
N GLY A 84 1.66 -12.59 -1.45
CA GLY A 84 0.50 -13.17 -2.12
C GLY A 84 0.63 -13.05 -3.65
N PRO A 85 0.88 -11.86 -4.18
CA PRO A 85 1.00 -11.73 -5.61
C PRO A 85 2.28 -12.32 -6.22
N ALA A 86 3.42 -12.30 -5.52
CA ALA A 86 4.62 -13.00 -5.97
C ALA A 86 4.34 -14.51 -6.16
N ILE A 87 3.58 -15.10 -5.24
CA ILE A 87 3.10 -16.49 -5.34
C ILE A 87 2.18 -16.65 -6.55
N THR A 88 1.24 -15.73 -6.80
CA THR A 88 0.35 -15.83 -7.98
C THR A 88 1.11 -15.81 -9.31
N ILE A 89 2.17 -14.99 -9.43
CA ILE A 89 3.00 -14.94 -10.64
C ILE A 89 3.75 -16.26 -10.81
N MET A 90 4.37 -16.76 -9.74
CA MET A 90 5.11 -18.02 -9.77
C MET A 90 4.20 -19.19 -10.16
N VAL A 91 2.99 -19.26 -9.59
CA VAL A 91 1.99 -20.28 -9.95
C VAL A 91 1.53 -20.10 -11.39
N GLY A 92 1.25 -18.88 -11.85
CA GLY A 92 0.81 -18.60 -13.22
C GLY A 92 1.84 -19.01 -14.27
N GLU A 93 3.12 -18.69 -14.06
CA GLU A 93 4.22 -19.10 -14.93
C GLU A 93 4.47 -20.62 -14.84
N GLY A 94 4.32 -21.22 -13.66
CA GLY A 94 4.39 -22.67 -13.48
C GLY A 94 3.32 -23.41 -14.27
N ILE A 95 2.07 -22.94 -14.24
CA ILE A 95 0.96 -23.51 -15.02
C ILE A 95 1.22 -23.34 -16.52
N LEU A 96 1.64 -22.14 -16.96
CA LEU A 96 1.98 -21.89 -18.36
C LEU A 96 3.09 -22.82 -18.85
N TYR A 97 4.14 -23.01 -18.05
CA TYR A 97 5.23 -23.94 -18.33
C TYR A 97 4.73 -25.38 -18.48
N CYS A 98 3.89 -25.86 -17.54
CA CYS A 98 3.29 -27.19 -17.61
C CYS A 98 2.43 -27.37 -18.87
N CYS A 99 1.61 -26.37 -19.24
CA CYS A 99 0.77 -26.40 -20.43
C CYS A 99 1.59 -26.41 -21.73
N LEU A 100 2.62 -25.56 -21.82
CA LEU A 100 3.51 -25.49 -22.99
C LEU A 100 4.37 -26.74 -23.14
N SER A 101 4.88 -27.29 -22.03
CA SER A 101 5.63 -28.54 -21.99
C SER A 101 4.78 -29.71 -22.49
N LYS A 102 3.52 -29.82 -22.02
CA LYS A 102 2.57 -30.86 -22.48
C LYS A 102 2.24 -30.74 -23.96
N ARG A 103 2.11 -29.51 -24.49
CA ARG A 103 1.90 -29.26 -25.92
C ARG A 103 3.12 -29.59 -26.78
N ARG A 104 4.34 -29.38 -26.26
CA ARG A 104 5.60 -29.67 -26.95
C ARG A 104 5.94 -31.17 -26.96
N ASN A 105 5.58 -31.91 -25.90
CA ASN A 105 5.74 -33.37 -25.84
C ASN A 105 4.87 -34.16 -26.84
N GLY A 106 3.99 -33.51 -27.61
CA GLY A 106 3.24 -34.15 -28.70
C GLY A 106 4.01 -34.29 -30.03
N VAL A 107 5.22 -33.73 -30.14
CA VAL A 107 6.02 -33.79 -31.39
C VAL A 107 7.50 -34.02 -31.06
N GLY A 108 7.91 -35.30 -31.04
CA GLY A 108 9.27 -35.78 -31.31
C GLY A 108 10.47 -35.18 -30.56
N LEU A 109 10.98 -35.97 -29.60
CA LEU A 109 12.40 -36.17 -29.23
C LEU A 109 13.37 -34.96 -29.19
N GLU A 110 13.72 -34.52 -27.97
CA GLU A 110 15.11 -34.46 -27.42
C GLU A 110 15.08 -33.72 -26.06
N PRO A 111 15.54 -34.33 -24.95
CA PRO A 111 15.69 -33.66 -23.67
C PRO A 111 16.98 -32.84 -23.70
N ASN A 112 16.96 -31.69 -24.37
CA ASN A 112 18.13 -30.82 -24.33
C ASN A 112 18.24 -30.20 -22.93
N ILE A 113 19.39 -30.48 -22.32
CA ILE A 113 19.89 -30.03 -21.04
C ILE A 113 20.09 -28.51 -21.14
N ASN A 114 18.99 -27.77 -21.03
CA ASN A 114 18.95 -26.35 -20.73
C ASN A 114 17.84 -26.16 -19.71
N ALA A 115 18.21 -26.30 -18.44
CA ALA A 115 17.41 -25.87 -17.32
C ALA A 115 16.88 -24.45 -17.55
N GLY A 116 15.58 -24.22 -17.36
CA GLY A 116 15.02 -22.87 -17.24
C GLY A 116 14.60 -22.18 -18.54
N GLY A 117 13.91 -22.88 -19.44
CA GLY A 117 13.29 -22.31 -20.66
C GLY A 117 12.13 -21.31 -20.44
N CYS A 118 12.10 -20.60 -19.31
CA CYS A 118 11.31 -19.40 -19.15
C CYS A 118 12.27 -18.22 -19.34
N ASN A 119 12.06 -17.41 -20.37
CA ASN A 119 12.96 -16.32 -20.70
C ASN A 119 13.05 -15.39 -19.48
N PHE A 120 14.20 -15.31 -18.79
CA PHE A 120 14.38 -14.51 -17.57
C PHE A 120 13.91 -13.05 -17.80
N ASN A 121 14.08 -12.56 -19.01
CA ASN A 121 13.61 -11.26 -19.50
C ASN A 121 12.06 -11.09 -19.50
N SER A 122 11.29 -12.17 -19.63
CA SER A 122 9.82 -12.15 -19.54
C SER A 122 9.33 -12.19 -18.10
N PHE A 123 9.91 -13.04 -17.27
CA PHE A 123 9.58 -13.12 -15.84
C PHE A 123 9.93 -11.82 -15.11
N LEU A 124 11.17 -11.33 -15.30
CA LEU A 124 11.64 -10.09 -14.70
C LEU A 124 10.76 -8.90 -15.11
N ARG A 125 10.40 -8.80 -16.39
CA ARG A 125 9.51 -7.75 -16.90
C ARG A 125 8.13 -7.79 -16.23
N ARG A 126 7.55 -8.96 -16.07
CA ARG A 126 6.24 -9.12 -15.43
C ARG A 126 6.30 -8.80 -13.93
N ALA A 127 7.37 -9.21 -13.26
CA ALA A 127 7.63 -8.88 -11.88
C ALA A 127 7.79 -7.36 -11.66
N VAL A 128 8.55 -6.68 -12.54
CA VAL A 128 8.73 -5.21 -12.46
C VAL A 128 7.41 -4.47 -12.64
N ARG A 129 6.58 -4.83 -13.64
CA ARG A 129 5.22 -4.26 -13.79
C ARG A 129 4.39 -4.43 -12.53
N PHE A 130 4.40 -5.65 -12.02
CA PHE A 130 3.59 -6.04 -10.90
C PHE A 130 3.97 -5.26 -9.63
N VAL A 131 5.26 -5.26 -9.29
CA VAL A 131 5.82 -4.53 -8.16
C VAL A 131 5.58 -3.03 -8.32
N GLY A 132 5.83 -2.48 -9.51
CA GLY A 132 5.60 -1.06 -9.80
C GLY A 132 4.15 -0.63 -9.55
N VAL A 133 3.17 -1.38 -10.06
CA VAL A 133 1.74 -1.08 -9.83
C VAL A 133 1.36 -1.22 -8.36
N HIS A 134 1.87 -2.24 -7.66
CA HIS A 134 1.55 -2.46 -6.25
C HIS A 134 2.14 -1.39 -5.34
N VAL A 135 3.42 -1.06 -5.53
CA VAL A 135 4.09 0.01 -4.77
C VAL A 135 3.40 1.34 -5.05
N PHE A 136 3.10 1.66 -6.31
CA PHE A 136 2.36 2.87 -6.65
C PHE A 136 0.99 2.95 -5.98
N GLY A 137 0.24 1.85 -5.98
CA GLY A 137 -1.07 1.78 -5.32
C GLY A 137 -0.98 1.97 -3.81
N LEU A 138 0.00 1.31 -3.16
CA LEU A 138 0.24 1.46 -1.72
C LEU A 138 0.64 2.90 -1.36
N CYS A 139 1.62 3.48 -2.07
CA CYS A 139 2.07 4.85 -1.82
C CYS A 139 0.96 5.87 -2.07
N SER A 140 0.18 5.70 -3.14
CA SER A 140 -0.93 6.62 -3.43
C SER A 140 -2.03 6.52 -2.37
N THR A 141 -2.35 5.30 -1.92
CA THR A 141 -3.36 5.10 -0.88
C THR A 141 -2.90 5.68 0.46
N ALA A 142 -1.63 5.47 0.82
CA ALA A 142 -1.02 6.08 2.00
C ALA A 142 -1.11 7.60 1.93
N LEU A 143 -0.61 8.20 0.83
CA LEU A 143 -0.62 9.65 0.64
C LEU A 143 -2.03 10.24 0.72
N ILE A 144 -3.01 9.62 0.06
CA ILE A 144 -4.41 10.09 0.10
C ILE A 144 -4.95 9.98 1.54
N THR A 145 -4.65 8.89 2.23
CA THR A 145 -5.10 8.67 3.60
C THR A 145 -4.50 9.71 4.54
N ASP A 146 -3.21 10.00 4.41
CA ASP A 146 -2.51 10.98 5.25
C ASP A 146 -3.03 12.39 4.97
N ILE A 147 -3.25 12.77 3.70
CA ILE A 147 -3.88 14.06 3.36
C ILE A 147 -5.29 14.15 3.94
N ILE A 148 -6.09 13.08 3.89
CA ILE A 148 -7.43 13.05 4.48
C ILE A 148 -7.34 13.20 5.99
N GLN A 149 -6.42 12.51 6.66
CA GLN A 149 -6.24 12.61 8.10
C GLN A 149 -5.79 14.03 8.51
N LEU A 150 -4.80 14.61 7.82
CA LEU A 150 -4.32 15.96 8.06
C LEU A 150 -5.41 17.02 7.81
N SER A 151 -6.24 16.84 6.78
CA SER A 151 -7.30 17.80 6.43
C SER A 151 -8.54 17.68 7.31
N THR A 152 -8.85 16.48 7.81
CA THR A 152 -10.02 16.25 8.68
C THR A 152 -9.70 16.39 10.16
N GLY A 153 -8.44 16.16 10.57
CA GLY A 153 -7.99 16.30 11.95
C GLY A 153 -8.67 15.33 12.93
N TYR A 154 -9.21 14.21 12.45
CA TYR A 154 -9.94 13.25 13.30
C TYR A 154 -9.01 12.64 14.34
N GLN A 155 -9.45 12.57 15.61
CA GLN A 155 -8.66 11.90 16.64
C GLN A 155 -8.77 10.37 16.52
N ALA A 156 -7.78 9.68 17.08
CA ALA A 156 -7.78 8.22 17.15
C ALA A 156 -8.96 7.71 17.99
N PRO A 157 -9.51 6.52 17.67
CA PRO A 157 -10.69 5.98 18.35
C PRO A 157 -10.48 5.67 19.84
N TYR A 158 -9.24 5.66 20.34
CA TYR A 158 -8.90 5.47 21.75
C TYR A 158 -8.59 6.77 22.50
N PHE A 159 -8.71 7.92 21.84
CA PHE A 159 -8.26 9.22 22.36
C PHE A 159 -8.88 9.59 23.71
N LEU A 160 -10.20 9.41 23.90
CA LEU A 160 -10.86 9.77 25.17
C LEU A 160 -10.45 8.86 26.32
N THR A 161 -10.10 7.60 26.03
CA THR A 161 -9.64 6.62 27.01
C THR A 161 -8.30 7.04 27.63
N VAL A 162 -7.39 7.59 26.80
CA VAL A 162 -6.06 8.02 27.23
C VAL A 162 -6.04 9.46 27.74
N CYS A 163 -6.78 10.36 27.09
CA CYS A 163 -6.86 11.79 27.44
C CYS A 163 -7.52 12.04 28.80
N LYS A 164 -8.53 11.25 29.19
CA LYS A 164 -9.33 11.44 30.42
C LYS A 164 -9.71 12.92 30.66
N PRO A 165 -10.61 13.47 29.83
CA PRO A 165 -10.94 14.89 29.86
C PRO A 165 -11.54 15.32 31.20
N ASN A 166 -11.06 16.43 31.75
CA ASN A 166 -11.63 17.05 32.94
C ASN A 166 -12.65 18.13 32.56
N TYR A 167 -13.92 17.74 32.42
CA TYR A 167 -14.99 18.67 32.02
C TYR A 167 -15.28 19.79 33.03
N THR A 168 -14.80 19.66 34.27
CA THR A 168 -15.04 20.67 35.31
C THR A 168 -14.10 21.88 35.21
N SER A 169 -12.98 21.77 34.49
CA SER A 169 -12.02 22.88 34.35
C SER A 169 -12.56 24.04 33.50
N LEU A 170 -13.48 23.76 32.57
CA LEU A 170 -13.93 24.72 31.56
C LEU A 170 -15.35 25.29 31.81
N ASN A 171 -16.03 24.92 32.90
CA ASN A 171 -17.45 25.22 33.14
C ASN A 171 -18.39 24.80 31.97
N VAL A 172 -17.94 23.90 31.09
CA VAL A 172 -18.74 23.40 29.96
C VAL A 172 -19.62 22.27 30.46
N SER A 173 -20.93 22.50 30.52
CA SER A 173 -21.89 21.45 30.86
C SER A 173 -22.12 20.56 29.63
N CYS A 174 -21.58 19.35 29.64
CA CYS A 174 -21.78 18.32 28.59
C CYS A 174 -23.24 17.80 28.47
N LYS A 175 -24.23 18.54 28.98
CA LYS A 175 -25.64 18.15 29.05
C LYS A 175 -26.33 18.14 27.67
N GLU A 176 -25.75 18.83 26.69
CA GLU A 176 -26.27 18.94 25.31
C GLU A 176 -25.26 18.48 24.23
N ASN A 177 -24.34 17.55 24.53
CA ASN A 177 -23.29 17.10 23.59
C ASN A 177 -22.50 18.28 22.98
N SER A 178 -22.01 19.17 23.84
CA SER A 178 -21.19 20.30 23.43
C SER A 178 -19.89 19.84 22.74
N TYR A 179 -19.49 20.57 21.72
CA TYR A 179 -18.24 20.36 20.98
C TYR A 179 -17.08 21.09 21.68
N ILE A 180 -16.00 20.39 21.98
CA ILE A 180 -14.84 20.89 22.73
C ILE A 180 -13.64 20.91 21.80
N VAL A 181 -13.00 22.07 21.67
CA VAL A 181 -11.78 22.28 20.85
C VAL A 181 -10.54 22.46 21.73
N GLU A 182 -10.72 22.67 23.04
CA GLU A 182 -9.62 22.95 23.97
C GLU A 182 -9.01 21.69 24.61
N ASP A 183 -7.75 21.84 25.04
CA ASP A 183 -6.96 20.80 25.67
C ASP A 183 -7.33 20.62 27.15
N ILE A 184 -8.28 19.71 27.41
CA ILE A 184 -8.75 19.37 28.76
C ILE A 184 -8.27 18.00 29.27
N CYS A 185 -7.23 17.42 28.65
CA CYS A 185 -6.72 16.10 29.02
C CYS A 185 -6.06 16.12 30.40
N SER A 186 -6.34 15.09 31.21
CA SER A 186 -5.72 14.86 32.54
C SER A 186 -5.02 13.49 32.62
N GLY A 187 -4.83 12.81 31.50
CA GLY A 187 -4.06 11.55 31.41
C GLY A 187 -2.59 11.71 31.77
N SER A 188 -1.96 10.62 32.21
CA SER A 188 -0.55 10.58 32.61
C SER A 188 0.43 10.57 31.43
N ASP A 189 0.07 9.90 30.35
CA ASP A 189 0.98 9.56 29.25
C ASP A 189 0.78 10.50 28.06
N LEU A 190 1.46 11.65 28.10
CA LEU A 190 1.39 12.67 27.05
C LEU A 190 1.78 12.14 25.66
N THR A 191 2.72 11.18 25.59
CA THR A 191 3.15 10.57 24.33
C THR A 191 2.00 9.83 23.62
N VAL A 192 1.20 9.08 24.37
CA VAL A 192 0.05 8.33 23.85
C VAL A 192 -1.13 9.26 23.55
N ILE A 193 -1.26 10.35 24.31
CA ILE A 193 -2.27 11.38 24.05
C ILE A 193 -1.94 12.12 22.74
N ASN A 194 -0.68 12.48 22.53
CA ASN A 194 -0.21 13.14 21.31
C ASN A 194 -0.30 12.22 20.08
N SER A 195 0.03 10.93 20.23
CA SER A 195 -0.17 9.95 19.16
C SER A 195 -1.64 9.77 18.82
N GLY A 196 -2.53 9.84 19.82
CA GLY A 196 -3.98 9.78 19.63
C GLY A 196 -4.58 11.03 18.97
N ARG A 197 -3.86 12.15 18.94
CA ARG A 197 -4.28 13.39 18.24
C ARG A 197 -3.86 13.44 16.78
N LEU A 198 -3.11 12.43 16.31
CA LEU A 198 -2.47 12.41 15.00
C LEU A 198 -1.59 13.67 14.83
N GLU A 199 -0.37 13.56 15.34
CA GLU A 199 0.78 14.46 15.10
C GLU A 199 0.68 15.87 15.69
N THR A 200 0.69 15.97 17.02
CA THR A 200 1.31 17.13 17.69
C THR A 200 2.67 16.73 18.23
N GLU A 201 3.71 17.24 17.59
CA GLU A 201 5.14 17.24 17.97
C GLU A 201 6.05 16.30 17.17
N ASN A 202 6.47 16.80 15.99
CA ASN A 202 7.89 17.04 15.74
C ASN A 202 8.08 18.30 14.89
#